data_AF-X1DGI4-F1
#
_entry.id   AF-X1DGI4-F1
#
_cell.length_a   1.000
_cell.length_b   1.000
_cell.length_c   1.000
_cell.angle_alpha   90.00
_cell.angle_beta   90.00
_cell.angle_gamma   90.00
#
_symmetry.space_group_name_H-M   'P 1'
#
loop_
_entity.id
_entity.type
_entity.pdbx_description
1 polymer ?
#
loop_
_entity_poly.entity_id
_entity_poly.type
_entity_poly.pdbx_seq_one_letter_code
_entity_poly.pdbx_strand_id
1 'polypeptide(L)'
;MQSKVILIDLSHGEMLTLDDDFSDFLKLLHNLNFKVEKNDNKDLTKKVLNNIDVLILGNPIDDYFSNIEIKEIVNFVRLGGSLLLVSEYGADYLQKTNL
;
A
#
# COMPACT_ATOMS: atom_id res chain seq x y z
N MET A 1 -16.13 -11.83 -14.23
CA MET A 1 -14.90 -11.85 -13.42
C MET A 1 -15.15 -11.02 -12.18
N GLN A 2 -14.70 -11.47 -11.02
CA GLN A 2 -14.78 -10.66 -9.79
C GLN A 2 -13.81 -9.49 -9.91
N SER A 3 -14.24 -8.28 -9.54
CA SER A 3 -13.37 -7.10 -9.50
C SER A 3 -12.26 -7.34 -8.48
N LYS A 4 -11.02 -7.10 -8.92
CA LYS A 4 -9.81 -7.20 -8.08
C LYS A 4 -9.78 -6.02 -7.11
N VAL A 5 -9.38 -6.27 -5.87
CA VAL A 5 -9.35 -5.28 -4.78
C VAL A 5 -7.92 -4.77 -4.59
N ILE A 6 -7.75 -3.46 -4.69
CA ILE A 6 -6.48 -2.76 -4.47
C ILE A 6 -6.60 -1.99 -3.15
N LEU A 7 -5.67 -2.21 -2.25
CA LEU A 7 -5.52 -1.44 -1.02
C LEU A 7 -4.38 -0.44 -1.17
N ILE A 8 -4.68 0.84 -1.00
CA ILE A 8 -3.68 1.90 -0.86
C ILE A 8 -3.49 2.16 0.62
N ASP A 9 -2.27 1.97 1.11
CA ASP A 9 -1.92 2.24 2.49
C ASP A 9 -1.66 3.73 2.69
N LEU A 10 -2.20 4.27 3.79
CA LEU A 10 -2.07 5.66 4.21
C LEU A 10 -1.73 5.75 5.73
N SER A 11 -1.28 4.64 6.33
CA SER A 11 -1.07 4.56 7.78
C SER A 11 0.31 5.04 8.24
N HIS A 12 1.27 5.19 7.33
CA HIS A 12 2.67 5.55 7.60
C HIS A 12 3.07 6.87 6.94
N GLY A 13 2.11 7.80 6.82
CA GLY A 13 2.34 9.16 6.36
C GLY A 13 2.62 9.30 4.86
N GLU A 14 2.22 8.31 4.06
CA GLU A 14 2.47 8.20 2.63
C GLU A 14 2.32 9.53 1.88
N MET A 15 3.37 9.92 1.16
CA MET A 15 3.34 11.13 0.34
C MET A 15 2.45 10.98 -0.89
N LEU A 16 2.28 9.75 -1.39
CA LEU A 16 1.38 9.46 -2.50
C LEU A 16 -0.01 9.12 -1.96
N THR A 17 -0.80 10.15 -1.69
CA THR A 17 -2.17 10.03 -1.21
C THR A 17 -3.18 9.88 -2.35
N LEU A 18 -4.46 9.72 -2.02
CA LEU A 18 -5.56 9.67 -3.01
C LEU A 18 -5.93 11.05 -3.60
N ASP A 19 -5.12 12.07 -3.35
CA ASP A 19 -5.40 13.45 -3.72
C ASP A 19 -4.87 13.76 -5.15
N ASP A 20 -4.88 15.03 -5.56
CA ASP A 20 -4.75 15.46 -6.95
C ASP A 20 -3.57 14.84 -7.73
N ASP A 21 -2.43 14.59 -7.07
CA ASP A 21 -1.21 14.02 -7.67
C ASP A 21 -1.37 12.56 -8.15
N PHE A 22 -2.34 11.82 -7.61
CA PHE A 22 -2.63 10.43 -7.97
C PHE A 22 -3.95 10.24 -8.72
N SER A 23 -4.64 11.33 -9.02
CA SER A 23 -5.99 11.32 -9.61
C SER A 23 -6.06 10.57 -10.95
N ASP A 24 -5.04 10.67 -11.81
CA ASP A 24 -5.00 9.97 -13.09
C ASP A 24 -4.73 8.46 -12.92
N PHE A 25 -3.92 8.08 -11.92
CA PHE A 25 -3.73 6.68 -11.57
C PHE A 25 -5.04 6.08 -11.03
N LEU A 26 -5.75 6.80 -10.16
CA LEU A 26 -7.06 6.36 -9.67
C LEU A 26 -8.08 6.22 -10.80
N LYS A 27 -8.14 7.18 -11.74
CA LYS A 27 -8.98 7.07 -12.95
C LYS A 27 -8.63 5.82 -13.76
N LEU A 28 -7.34 5.52 -13.92
CA LEU A 28 -6.90 4.30 -14.61
C LEU A 28 -7.40 3.04 -13.88
N LEU A 29 -7.23 2.95 -12.56
CA LEU A 29 -7.69 1.82 -11.77
C LEU A 29 -9.21 1.62 -11.88
N HIS A 30 -9.97 2.71 -11.82
CA HIS A 30 -11.43 2.69 -12.01
C HIS A 30 -11.83 2.25 -13.42
N ASN A 31 -11.16 2.77 -14.46
CA ASN A 31 -11.41 2.38 -15.86
C ASN A 31 -11.10 0.90 -16.12
N LEU A 32 -10.13 0.34 -15.40
CA LEU A 32 -9.79 -1.08 -15.43
C LEU A 32 -10.71 -1.94 -14.53
N ASN A 33 -11.75 -1.35 -13.94
CA ASN A 33 -12.76 -2.01 -13.12
C ASN A 33 -12.19 -2.65 -11.84
N PHE A 34 -11.14 -2.05 -11.26
CA PHE A 34 -10.64 -2.39 -9.93
C PHE A 34 -11.48 -1.71 -8.84
N LYS A 35 -11.63 -2.40 -7.71
CA LYS A 35 -12.15 -1.81 -6.47
C LYS A 35 -10.97 -1.24 -5.68
N VAL A 36 -10.98 0.06 -5.42
CA VAL A 36 -9.94 0.73 -4.62
C VAL A 36 -10.46 0.92 -3.19
N GLU A 37 -9.68 0.44 -2.24
CA GLU A 37 -9.87 0.62 -0.80
C GLU A 37 -8.66 1.35 -0.22
N LYS A 38 -8.85 1.98 0.94
CA LYS A 38 -7.77 2.67 1.66
C LYS A 38 -7.60 2.10 3.06
N ASN A 39 -6.35 2.05 3.52
CA ASN A 39 -6.04 1.78 4.92
C ASN A 39 -5.53 3.04 5.60
N ASP A 40 -6.39 3.65 6.42
CA ASP A 40 -6.01 4.75 7.33
C ASP A 40 -5.79 4.22 8.77
N ASN A 41 -5.87 2.89 9.00
CA ASN A 41 -5.65 2.30 10.32
C ASN A 41 -4.16 1.99 10.51
N LYS A 42 -3.64 2.28 11.70
CA LYS A 42 -2.20 2.24 12.03
C LYS A 42 -1.40 1.03 11.52
N ASP A 43 -1.94 -0.19 11.57
CA ASP A 43 -1.14 -1.40 11.33
C ASP A 43 -1.69 -2.26 10.17
N LEU A 44 -0.79 -2.65 9.26
CA LEU A 44 -1.02 -3.67 8.23
C LEU A 44 -1.10 -5.08 8.81
N THR A 45 -2.26 -5.41 9.38
CA THR A 45 -2.53 -6.74 9.96
C THR A 45 -2.95 -7.76 8.90
N LYS A 46 -2.81 -9.05 9.23
CA LYS A 46 -3.37 -10.16 8.43
C LYS A 46 -4.83 -9.95 8.02
N LYS A 47 -5.64 -9.38 8.92
CA LYS A 47 -7.08 -9.15 8.66
C LYS A 47 -7.31 -8.13 7.55
N VAL A 48 -6.47 -7.09 7.49
CA VAL A 48 -6.50 -6.06 6.45
C VAL A 48 -6.07 -6.68 5.11
N LEU A 49 -5.02 -7.50 5.10
CA LEU A 49 -4.45 -8.09 3.88
C LEU A 49 -5.22 -9.32 3.33
N ASN A 50 -6.12 -9.94 4.10
CA ASN A 50 -6.74 -11.22 3.73
C ASN A 50 -7.77 -11.13 2.57
N ASN A 51 -8.27 -9.93 2.25
CA ASN A 51 -9.37 -9.73 1.29
C ASN A 51 -8.99 -8.80 0.13
N ILE A 52 -7.69 -8.58 -0.06
CA ILE A 52 -7.16 -7.71 -1.10
C ILE A 52 -6.33 -8.53 -2.09
N ASP A 53 -6.20 -8.04 -3.30
CA ASP A 53 -5.36 -8.65 -4.34
C ASP A 53 -4.03 -7.91 -4.51
N VAL A 54 -4.02 -6.60 -4.30
CA VAL A 54 -2.86 -5.73 -4.46
C VAL A 54 -2.73 -4.80 -3.26
N LEU A 55 -1.53 -4.70 -2.68
CA LEU A 55 -1.15 -3.69 -1.70
C LEU A 55 -0.28 -2.63 -2.40
N ILE A 56 -0.56 -1.35 -2.16
CA ILE A 56 0.24 -0.22 -2.64
C ILE A 56 0.76 0.55 -1.42
N LEU A 57 2.09 0.67 -1.32
CA LEU A 57 2.77 1.50 -0.32
C LEU A 57 3.36 2.73 -1.03
N GLY A 58 2.69 3.86 -0.84
CA GLY A 58 2.87 5.09 -1.62
C GLY A 58 3.91 6.03 -1.02
N ASN A 59 5.17 5.62 -0.96
CA ASN A 59 6.27 6.39 -0.36
C ASN A 59 5.98 6.86 1.09
N PRO A 60 5.98 5.93 2.06
CA PRO A 60 5.85 6.25 3.49
C PRO A 60 6.97 7.18 3.96
N ILE A 61 6.72 7.97 5.02
CA ILE A 61 7.69 8.93 5.55
C ILE A 61 7.59 9.06 7.08
N ASP A 62 8.75 9.12 7.73
CA ASP A 62 8.93 9.40 9.15
C ASP A 62 8.17 8.44 10.11
N ASP A 63 7.77 7.26 9.62
CA ASP A 63 7.17 6.20 10.42
C ASP A 63 7.74 4.81 10.05
N TYR A 64 7.96 3.99 11.08
CA TYR A 64 8.55 2.67 10.91
C TYR A 64 7.48 1.59 10.98
N PHE A 65 7.48 0.71 10.00
CA PHE A 65 6.67 -0.49 10.03
C PHE A 65 7.15 -1.40 11.14
N SER A 66 6.22 -1.91 11.93
CA SER A 66 6.54 -2.91 12.94
C SER A 66 7.01 -4.21 12.29
N ASN A 67 7.82 -4.99 13.01
CA ASN A 67 8.23 -6.32 12.55
C ASN A 67 7.03 -7.26 12.25
N ILE A 68 5.88 -7.00 12.89
CA ILE A 68 4.64 -7.74 12.66
C ILE A 68 4.08 -7.37 11.30
N GLU A 69 3.99 -6.09 10.96
CA GLU A 69 3.52 -5.63 9.65
C GLU A 69 4.41 -6.15 8.52
N ILE A 70 5.73 -6.01 8.65
CA ILE A 70 6.68 -6.54 7.65
C ILE A 70 6.45 -8.03 7.43
N LYS A 71 6.25 -8.81 8.51
CA LYS A 71 5.94 -10.23 8.43
C LYS A 71 4.62 -10.49 7.69
N GLU A 72 3.59 -9.71 7.95
CA GLU A 72 2.29 -9.87 7.29
C GLU A 72 2.34 -9.46 5.81
N ILE A 73 3.07 -8.40 5.45
CA ILE A 73 3.32 -8.01 4.05
C ILE A 73 4.05 -9.13 3.30
N VAL A 74 5.12 -9.67 3.90
CA VAL A 74 5.88 -10.79 3.31
C VAL A 74 5.00 -12.04 3.14
N ASN A 75 4.15 -12.35 4.13
CA ASN A 75 3.22 -13.46 4.04
C ASN A 75 2.17 -13.24 2.94
N PHE A 76 1.62 -12.03 2.82
CA PHE A 76 0.68 -11.68 1.77
C PHE A 76 1.25 -11.92 0.37
N VAL A 77 2.48 -11.45 0.11
CA VAL A 77 3.17 -11.70 -1.18
C VAL A 77 3.43 -13.19 -1.40
N ARG A 78 3.88 -13.92 -0.38
CA ARG A 78 4.12 -15.38 -0.46
C ARG A 78 2.86 -16.18 -0.79
N LEU A 79 1.69 -15.70 -0.38
CA LEU A 79 0.40 -16.33 -0.63
C LEU A 79 -0.22 -15.92 -1.98
N GLY A 80 0.50 -15.14 -2.79
CA GLY A 80 0.10 -14.75 -4.15
C GLY A 80 -0.49 -13.34 -4.26
N GLY A 81 -0.48 -12.56 -3.17
CA GLY A 81 -0.78 -11.13 -3.22
C GLY A 81 0.27 -10.35 -3.99
N SER A 82 -0.12 -9.24 -4.62
CA SER A 82 0.79 -8.36 -5.35
C SER A 82 1.15 -7.13 -4.52
N LEU A 83 2.42 -6.73 -4.52
CA LEU A 83 2.91 -5.53 -3.83
C LEU A 83 3.46 -4.54 -4.85
N LEU A 84 2.98 -3.29 -4.78
CA LEU A 84 3.59 -2.14 -5.43
C LEU A 84 4.19 -1.24 -4.33
N LEU A 85 5.50 -1.17 -4.29
CA LEU A 85 6.24 -0.28 -3.40
C LEU A 85 6.81 0.87 -4.23
N VAL A 86 6.49 2.10 -3.81
CA VAL A 86 7.06 3.31 -4.40
C VAL A 86 7.93 3.99 -3.37
N SER A 87 9.13 4.39 -3.76
CA SER A 87 10.09 5.11 -2.91
C SER A 87 10.61 6.33 -3.64
N GLU A 88 10.87 7.40 -2.89
CA GLU A 88 11.56 8.58 -3.39
C GLU A 88 13.10 8.42 -3.31
N TYR A 89 13.82 9.42 -3.80
CA TYR A 89 15.26 9.55 -3.66
C TYR A 89 15.70 9.35 -2.20
N GLY A 90 16.73 8.51 -2.01
CA GLY A 90 17.27 8.16 -0.71
C GLY A 90 16.47 7.11 0.07
N ALA A 91 15.29 6.69 -0.42
CA ALA A 91 14.47 5.60 0.11
C ALA A 91 14.39 5.64 1.65
N ASP A 92 14.49 4.48 2.31
CA ASP A 92 14.46 4.36 3.77
C ASP A 92 15.41 5.30 4.52
N TYR A 93 16.59 5.57 3.97
CA TYR A 93 17.57 6.41 4.66
C TYR A 93 17.10 7.86 4.80
N LEU A 94 16.52 8.43 3.75
CA LEU A 94 16.03 9.81 3.78
C LEU A 94 14.58 9.92 4.26
N GLN A 95 13.74 8.93 3.93
CA GLN A 95 12.34 8.88 4.34
C GLN A 95 12.16 8.38 5.77
N LYS A 96 13.22 7.86 6.42
CA LYS A 96 13.22 7.30 7.79
C LYS A 96 12.22 6.15 7.99
N THR A 97 12.19 5.23 7.03
CA THR A 97 11.34 4.03 6.99
C THR A 97 12.19 2.75 7.04
N ASN A 98 11.59 1.57 6.90
CA ASN A 98 12.26 0.27 6.98
C ASN A 98 11.67 -0.81 6.04
N LEU A 99 11.45 -0.47 4.77
CA LEU A 99 10.79 -1.32 3.77
C LEU A 99 11.76 -2.01 2.78
#